data_AF-A0A817EUB2-F1
#
_entry.id   AF-A0A817EUB2-F1
#
_cell.length_a   1.000
_cell.length_b   1.000
_cell.length_c   1.000
_cell.angle_alpha   90.00
_cell.angle_beta   90.00
_cell.angle_gamma   90.00
#
_symmetry.space_group_name_H-M   'P 1'
#
loop_
_entity.id
_entity.type
_entity.pdbx_description
1 polymer ?
#
loop_
_entity_poly.entity_id
_entity_poly.type
_entity_poly.pdbx_seq_one_letter_code
_entity_poly.pdbx_strand_id
1 'polypeptide(L)'
;MLTALAQSLVPSSTNQQQFLADLQAAANLVNKQKLSSTNDNNQHESNSHIKINRTDNQDNLPHITQAKRRATHNAVERRRRDRINQHIQQLSKLIPDCSNYVKNQSKTVVLEKTIAYLQELRTQNLALVKQTVDAGIILHENDLLRDRIRVVEQENGVLKSLLTKQSLLNGNESTLT
;
A
#
# COMPACT_ATOMS: atom_id res chain seq x y z
N MET A 1 42.75 -21.23 -5.16
CA MET A 1 42.31 -20.49 -3.95
C MET A 1 41.31 -19.35 -4.25
N LEU A 2 40.61 -19.35 -5.39
CA LEU A 2 39.63 -18.29 -5.74
C LEU A 2 38.17 -18.75 -5.76
N THR A 3 37.89 -20.00 -5.40
CA THR A 3 36.53 -20.57 -5.38
C THR A 3 35.86 -20.53 -4.00
N ALA A 4 36.58 -20.11 -2.94
CA ALA A 4 36.06 -20.15 -1.57
C ALA A 4 35.37 -18.86 -1.10
N LEU A 5 35.39 -17.78 -1.89
CA LEU A 5 34.82 -16.48 -1.47
C LEU A 5 33.37 -16.23 -1.95
N ALA A 6 32.80 -17.09 -2.81
CA ALA A 6 31.47 -16.88 -3.37
C ALA A 6 30.31 -17.45 -2.53
N GLN A 7 30.61 -18.14 -1.43
CA GLN A 7 29.61 -18.83 -0.60
C GLN A 7 29.02 -17.98 0.54
N SER A 8 29.38 -16.70 0.67
CA SER A 8 28.96 -15.88 1.82
C SER A 8 27.82 -14.88 1.55
N LEU A 9 27.19 -14.89 0.37
CA LEU A 9 26.12 -13.94 0.02
C LEU A 9 24.75 -14.57 -0.26
N VAL A 10 24.59 -15.87 -0.04
CA VAL A 10 23.30 -16.55 -0.25
C VAL A 10 22.54 -16.59 1.08
N PRO A 11 21.41 -15.88 1.24
CA PRO A 11 20.61 -15.96 2.46
C PRO A 11 20.11 -17.39 2.62
N SER A 12 20.37 -17.99 3.79
CA SER A 12 19.97 -19.36 4.13
C SER A 12 18.46 -19.58 3.93
N SER A 13 18.05 -20.80 3.54
CA SER A 13 16.65 -21.18 3.27
C SER A 13 15.67 -20.82 4.40
N THR A 14 16.15 -20.76 5.64
CA THR A 14 15.40 -20.30 6.82
C THR A 14 14.98 -18.83 6.73
N ASN A 15 15.83 -17.95 6.20
CA ASN A 15 15.50 -16.54 5.98
C ASN A 15 14.46 -16.36 4.85
N GLN A 16 14.44 -17.26 3.88
CA GLN A 16 13.49 -17.22 2.76
C GLN A 16 12.09 -17.71 3.17
N GLN A 17 12.02 -18.77 3.99
CA GLN A 17 10.75 -19.25 4.56
C GLN A 17 10.15 -18.21 5.52
N GLN A 18 10.97 -17.56 6.33
CA GLN A 18 10.53 -16.46 7.19
C GLN A 18 10.00 -15.28 6.37
N PHE A 19 10.67 -14.91 5.27
CA PHE A 19 10.21 -13.84 4.37
C PHE A 19 8.82 -14.11 3.77
N LEU A 20 8.55 -15.35 3.33
CA LEU A 20 7.24 -15.73 2.81
C LEU A 20 6.15 -15.71 3.90
N ALA A 21 6.48 -16.17 5.10
CA ALA A 21 5.57 -16.10 6.25
C ALA A 21 5.25 -14.64 6.65
N ASP A 22 6.26 -13.76 6.62
CA ASP A 22 6.13 -12.34 6.92
C ASP A 22 5.30 -11.61 5.85
N LEU A 23 5.45 -11.96 4.57
CA LEU A 23 4.60 -11.44 3.48
C LEU A 23 3.13 -11.86 3.67
N GLN A 24 2.90 -13.13 4.01
CA GLN A 24 1.57 -13.68 4.27
C GLN A 24 0.93 -13.00 5.50
N ALA A 25 1.72 -12.75 6.55
CA ALA A 25 1.27 -12.04 7.76
C ALA A 25 0.95 -10.57 7.47
N ALA A 26 1.75 -9.89 6.65
CA ALA A 26 1.49 -8.51 6.23
C ALA A 26 0.17 -8.39 5.42
N ALA A 27 -0.08 -9.33 4.49
CA ALA A 27 -1.36 -9.40 3.78
C ALA A 27 -2.56 -9.59 4.72
N ASN A 28 -2.39 -10.39 5.78
CA ASN A 28 -3.42 -10.58 6.80
C ASN A 28 -3.62 -9.34 7.71
N LEU A 29 -2.58 -8.56 7.97
CA LEU A 29 -2.67 -7.33 8.76
C LEU A 29 -3.44 -6.22 8.04
N VAL A 30 -3.28 -6.12 6.71
CA VAL A 30 -4.10 -5.24 5.85
C VAL A 30 -5.58 -5.63 5.90
N ASN A 31 -5.89 -6.92 5.98
CA ASN A 31 -7.26 -7.41 6.17
C ASN A 31 -7.81 -7.13 7.59
N LYS A 32 -6.95 -6.99 8.61
CA LYS A 32 -7.35 -6.69 10.01
C LYS A 32 -7.63 -5.20 10.25
N GLN A 33 -7.06 -4.29 9.44
CA GLN A 33 -7.45 -2.87 9.43
C GLN A 33 -8.89 -2.62 8.96
N LYS A 34 -9.58 -3.67 8.49
CA LYS A 34 -10.98 -3.61 8.07
C LYS A 34 -11.98 -3.41 9.23
N LEU A 35 -11.57 -3.50 10.52
CA LEU A 35 -12.51 -3.44 11.66
C LEU A 35 -12.11 -2.64 12.90
N SER A 36 -11.07 -1.80 12.90
CA SER A 36 -10.74 -0.99 14.11
C SER A 36 -10.34 0.46 13.81
N SER A 37 -11.10 1.38 14.43
CA SER A 37 -10.81 2.80 14.72
C SER A 37 -10.96 3.77 13.54
N THR A 38 -11.86 4.76 13.50
CA THR A 38 -12.45 5.65 14.53
C THR A 38 -11.43 6.16 15.55
N ASN A 39 -10.84 7.34 15.26
CA ASN A 39 -10.32 8.39 16.17
C ASN A 39 -9.23 9.18 15.40
N ASP A 40 -8.94 10.46 15.57
CA ASP A 40 -9.44 11.54 16.43
C ASP A 40 -8.77 12.80 15.82
N ASN A 41 -9.49 13.88 15.55
CA ASN A 41 -8.87 15.21 15.32
C ASN A 41 -9.91 16.31 15.49
N ASN A 42 -10.39 16.43 16.73
CA ASN A 42 -11.05 17.63 17.21
C ASN A 42 -9.97 18.63 17.63
N GLN A 43 -9.61 19.55 16.73
CA GLN A 43 -9.04 20.82 17.19
C GLN A 43 -10.18 21.63 17.81
N HIS A 44 -10.28 21.52 19.12
CA HIS A 44 -11.00 22.45 19.97
C HIS A 44 -10.36 23.83 19.83
N GLU A 45 -10.85 24.67 18.92
CA GLU A 45 -10.76 26.12 19.14
C GLU A 45 -11.78 26.47 20.23
N SER A 46 -11.28 26.65 21.45
CA SER A 46 -12.01 27.24 22.56
C SER A 46 -12.53 28.63 22.15
N ASN A 47 -13.80 28.71 21.74
CA ASN A 47 -14.45 29.99 21.57
C ASN A 47 -15.32 30.26 22.80
N SER A 48 -14.84 31.21 23.61
CA SER A 48 -15.36 31.67 24.89
C SER A 48 -16.89 31.63 25.00
N HIS A 49 -17.40 30.81 25.92
CA HIS A 49 -18.72 31.00 26.51
C HIS A 49 -18.76 32.37 27.18
N ILE A 50 -19.32 33.37 26.51
CA ILE A 50 -19.73 34.61 27.17
C ILE A 50 -20.92 34.26 28.07
N LYS A 51 -20.65 34.03 29.36
CA LYS A 51 -21.69 34.04 30.40
C LYS A 51 -22.26 35.46 30.44
N ILE A 52 -23.46 35.62 29.91
CA ILE A 52 -24.19 36.89 29.98
C ILE A 52 -24.83 36.95 31.36
N ASN A 53 -24.17 37.66 32.28
CA ASN A 53 -24.81 38.12 33.51
C ASN A 53 -26.00 39.00 33.12
N ARG A 54 -27.20 38.58 33.51
CA ARG A 54 -28.42 39.39 33.41
C ARG A 54 -28.38 40.38 34.57
N THR A 55 -28.19 41.66 34.26
CA THR A 55 -28.57 42.76 35.13
C THR A 55 -29.69 43.52 34.43
N ASP A 56 -30.85 43.51 35.06
CA ASP A 56 -32.08 44.15 34.62
C ASP A 56 -31.91 45.66 34.46
N ASN A 57 -32.28 46.19 33.29
CA ASN A 57 -33.16 47.34 33.11
C ASN A 57 -33.01 47.99 31.71
N GLN A 58 -34.16 48.46 31.21
CA GLN A 58 -34.40 49.35 30.06
C GLN A 58 -34.80 48.70 28.72
N ASP A 59 -36.13 48.63 28.61
CA ASP A 59 -36.97 48.41 27.44
C ASP A 59 -36.63 49.34 26.26
N ASN A 60 -35.75 48.88 25.36
CA ASN A 60 -35.83 49.13 23.90
C ASN A 60 -34.71 48.46 23.05
N LEU A 61 -33.86 47.61 23.63
CA LEU A 61 -32.69 47.04 22.92
C LEU A 61 -32.72 45.55 22.46
N PRO A 62 -33.85 44.80 22.42
CA PRO A 62 -33.81 43.38 22.05
C PRO A 62 -33.49 43.14 20.56
N HIS A 63 -33.71 44.10 19.67
CA HIS A 63 -33.58 43.86 18.23
C HIS A 63 -32.12 43.94 17.72
N ILE A 64 -31.32 44.90 18.23
CA ILE A 64 -29.93 45.13 17.79
C ILE A 64 -28.99 44.01 18.28
N THR A 65 -29.22 43.51 19.49
CA THR A 65 -28.42 42.40 20.05
C THR A 65 -28.70 41.08 19.34
N GLN A 66 -29.94 40.82 18.94
CA GLN A 66 -30.29 39.65 18.15
C GLN A 66 -29.76 39.73 16.71
N ALA A 67 -29.77 40.92 16.10
CA ALA A 67 -29.14 41.16 14.80
C ALA A 67 -27.62 40.91 14.84
N LYS A 68 -26.92 41.40 15.88
CA LYS A 68 -25.49 41.14 16.08
C LYS A 68 -25.18 39.65 16.25
N ARG A 69 -25.97 38.92 17.06
CA ARG A 69 -25.83 37.45 17.21
C ARG A 69 -26.07 36.69 15.90
N ARG A 70 -27.06 37.10 15.11
CA ARG A 70 -27.31 36.52 13.78
C ARG A 70 -26.14 36.80 12.83
N ALA A 71 -25.55 37.99 12.87
CA ALA A 71 -24.40 38.35 12.05
C ALA A 71 -23.16 37.52 12.39
N THR A 72 -22.84 37.32 13.68
CA THR A 72 -21.71 36.48 14.10
C THR A 72 -21.93 35.02 13.72
N HIS A 73 -23.14 34.48 13.93
CA HIS A 73 -23.49 33.12 13.50
C HIS A 73 -23.35 32.95 11.98
N ASN A 74 -23.87 33.89 11.20
CA ASN A 74 -23.76 33.86 9.73
C ASN A 74 -22.30 33.93 9.25
N ALA A 75 -21.45 34.68 9.93
CA ALA A 75 -20.03 34.76 9.63
C ALA A 75 -19.32 33.43 9.91
N VAL A 76 -19.60 32.80 11.06
CA VAL A 76 -19.05 31.48 11.42
C VAL A 76 -19.49 30.42 10.41
N GLU A 77 -20.77 30.38 10.07
CA GLU A 77 -21.28 29.40 9.11
C GLU A 77 -20.72 29.62 7.70
N ARG A 78 -20.53 30.88 7.27
CA ARG A 78 -19.84 31.17 6.01
C ARG A 78 -18.43 30.59 5.99
N ARG A 79 -17.63 30.83 7.04
CA ARG A 79 -16.27 30.24 7.16
C ARG A 79 -16.30 28.71 7.14
N ARG A 80 -17.27 28.09 7.80
CA ARG A 80 -17.45 26.62 7.76
C ARG A 80 -17.70 26.13 6.33
N ARG A 81 -18.58 26.80 5.58
CA ARG A 81 -18.85 26.47 4.17
C ARG A 81 -17.63 26.68 3.27
N ASP A 82 -16.85 27.74 3.51
CA ASP A 82 -15.64 28.00 2.73
C ASP A 82 -14.60 26.90 2.93
N ARG A 83 -14.40 26.43 4.17
CA ARG A 83 -13.52 25.28 4.45
C ARG A 83 -13.98 24.00 3.75
N ILE A 84 -15.27 23.70 3.78
CA ILE A 84 -15.84 22.55 3.06
C ILE A 84 -15.55 22.65 1.55
N ASN A 85 -15.76 23.83 0.97
CA ASN A 85 -15.52 24.05 -0.45
C ASN A 85 -14.03 23.91 -0.81
N GLN A 86 -13.13 24.38 0.05
CA GLN A 86 -11.69 24.21 -0.12
C GLN A 86 -11.30 22.73 -0.13
N HIS A 87 -11.80 21.92 0.82
CA HIS A 87 -11.51 20.49 0.84
C HIS A 87 -12.06 19.77 -0.41
N ILE A 88 -13.27 20.12 -0.87
CA ILE A 88 -13.84 19.54 -2.11
C ILE A 88 -12.99 19.92 -3.34
N GLN A 89 -12.49 21.16 -3.40
CA GLN A 89 -11.59 21.59 -4.49
C GLN A 89 -10.21 20.94 -4.44
N GLN A 90 -9.69 20.66 -3.25
CA GLN A 90 -8.45 19.90 -3.11
C GLN A 90 -8.65 18.46 -3.58
N LEU A 91 -9.78 17.86 -3.18
CA LEU A 91 -10.14 16.51 -3.57
C LEU A 91 -10.26 16.37 -5.10
N SER A 92 -10.92 17.31 -5.78
CA SER A 92 -11.07 17.27 -7.24
C SER A 92 -9.74 17.30 -8.02
N LYS A 93 -8.65 17.79 -7.41
CA LYS A 93 -7.31 17.79 -8.02
C LYS A 93 -6.61 16.44 -7.91
N LEU A 94 -6.96 15.64 -6.91
CA LEU A 94 -6.35 14.33 -6.65
C LEU A 94 -7.07 13.20 -7.39
N ILE A 95 -8.36 13.38 -7.72
CA ILE A 95 -9.16 12.38 -8.40
C ILE A 95 -8.99 12.51 -9.92
N PRO A 96 -8.74 11.41 -10.65
CA PRO A 96 -8.76 11.39 -12.11
C PRO A 96 -10.06 11.99 -12.67
N ASP A 97 -9.98 12.63 -13.83
CA ASP A 97 -11.11 13.25 -14.54
C ASP A 97 -11.85 14.39 -13.82
N CYS A 98 -11.39 14.80 -12.64
CA CYS A 98 -11.98 15.89 -11.85
C CYS A 98 -11.16 17.20 -11.88
N SER A 99 -9.91 17.16 -12.37
CA SER A 99 -8.99 18.31 -12.34
C SER A 99 -9.32 19.42 -13.35
N ASN A 100 -9.96 19.08 -14.48
CA ASN A 100 -10.19 20.00 -15.60
C ASN A 100 -11.49 20.84 -15.47
N TYR A 101 -12.35 20.52 -14.50
CA TYR A 101 -13.71 21.08 -14.42
C TYR A 101 -14.00 21.86 -13.14
N VAL A 102 -12.95 22.36 -12.46
CA VAL A 102 -13.02 23.04 -11.14
C VAL A 102 -14.02 24.20 -11.08
N LYS A 103 -14.39 24.82 -12.21
CA LYS A 103 -15.38 25.90 -12.25
C LYS A 103 -16.84 25.44 -12.38
N ASN A 104 -17.10 24.26 -12.94
CA ASN A 104 -18.45 23.80 -13.31
C ASN A 104 -18.83 22.39 -12.82
N GLN A 105 -17.90 21.63 -12.23
CA GLN A 105 -18.24 20.33 -11.67
C GLN A 105 -19.07 20.49 -10.39
N SER A 106 -20.19 19.77 -10.33
CA SER A 106 -21.02 19.76 -9.13
C SER A 106 -20.23 19.10 -7.99
N LYS A 107 -20.34 19.66 -6.78
CA LYS A 107 -19.73 19.10 -5.56
C LYS A 107 -20.11 17.62 -5.38
N THR A 108 -21.32 17.26 -5.78
CA THR A 108 -21.84 15.89 -5.80
C THR A 108 -20.99 14.97 -6.68
N VAL A 109 -20.71 15.36 -7.92
CA VAL A 109 -19.92 14.53 -8.85
C VAL A 109 -18.51 14.30 -8.33
N VAL A 110 -17.86 15.33 -7.76
CA VAL A 110 -16.53 15.18 -7.16
C VAL A 110 -16.54 14.14 -6.04
N LEU A 111 -17.55 14.16 -5.17
CA LEU A 111 -17.69 13.21 -4.08
C LEU A 111 -17.97 11.79 -4.58
N GLU A 112 -18.85 11.62 -5.57
CA GLU A 112 -19.15 10.33 -6.19
C GLU A 112 -17.89 9.72 -6.85
N LYS A 113 -17.19 10.51 -7.66
CA LYS A 113 -15.94 10.09 -8.31
C LYS A 113 -14.85 9.76 -7.31
N THR A 114 -14.78 10.49 -6.20
CA THR A 114 -13.85 10.17 -5.10
C THR A 114 -14.14 8.78 -4.54
N ILE A 115 -15.40 8.47 -4.25
CA ILE A 115 -15.78 7.18 -3.68
C ILE A 115 -15.43 6.06 -4.65
N ALA A 116 -15.78 6.22 -5.93
CA ALA A 116 -15.45 5.25 -6.98
C ALA A 116 -13.93 5.02 -7.09
N TYR A 117 -13.14 6.10 -7.14
CA TYR A 117 -11.68 6.00 -7.25
C TYR A 117 -11.05 5.34 -6.02
N LEU A 118 -11.53 5.62 -4.81
CA LEU A 118 -11.04 4.95 -3.59
C LEU A 118 -11.36 3.45 -3.59
N GLN A 119 -12.53 3.05 -4.09
CA GLN A 119 -12.89 1.63 -4.23
C GLN A 119 -12.01 0.94 -5.27
N GLU A 120 -11.75 1.61 -6.38
CA GLU A 120 -10.85 1.13 -7.42
C GLU A 120 -9.43 0.96 -6.89
N LEU A 121 -8.86 1.98 -6.26
CA LEU A 121 -7.52 1.91 -5.64
C LEU A 121 -7.41 0.77 -4.63
N ARG A 122 -8.45 0.53 -3.82
CA ARG A 122 -8.47 -0.61 -2.89
C ARG A 122 -8.41 -1.94 -3.63
N THR A 123 -9.19 -2.08 -4.70
CA THR A 123 -9.22 -3.29 -5.53
C THR A 123 -7.89 -3.52 -6.23
N GLN A 124 -7.31 -2.48 -6.82
CA GLN A 124 -6.01 -2.51 -7.48
C GLN A 124 -4.90 -2.87 -6.49
N ASN A 125 -4.87 -2.27 -5.30
CA ASN A 125 -3.89 -2.60 -4.26
C ASN A 125 -3.98 -4.06 -3.83
N LEU A 126 -5.20 -4.60 -3.65
CA LEU A 126 -5.38 -6.01 -3.32
C LEU A 126 -4.86 -6.93 -4.44
N ALA A 127 -5.14 -6.59 -5.70
CA ALA A 127 -4.64 -7.33 -6.85
C ALA A 127 -3.10 -7.29 -6.95
N LEU A 128 -2.48 -6.13 -6.71
CA LEU A 128 -1.03 -5.98 -6.69
C LEU A 128 -0.37 -6.80 -5.58
N VAL A 129 -0.95 -6.82 -4.38
CA VAL A 129 -0.46 -7.67 -3.28
C VAL A 129 -0.50 -9.14 -3.68
N LYS A 130 -1.62 -9.60 -4.26
CA LYS A 130 -1.73 -10.97 -4.76
C LYS A 130 -0.66 -11.27 -5.83
N GLN A 131 -0.50 -10.39 -6.81
CA GLN A 131 0.49 -10.55 -7.87
C GLN A 131 1.92 -10.61 -7.32
N THR A 132 2.22 -9.84 -6.27
CA THR A 132 3.53 -9.85 -5.61
C THR A 132 3.80 -11.19 -4.93
N VAL A 133 2.79 -11.76 -4.25
CA VAL A 133 2.88 -13.10 -3.64
C VAL A 133 3.08 -14.16 -4.72
N ASP A 134 2.25 -14.15 -5.77
CA ASP A 134 2.33 -15.10 -6.88
C ASP A 134 3.71 -15.04 -7.56
N ALA A 135 4.24 -13.84 -7.79
CA ALA A 135 5.58 -13.65 -8.34
C ALA A 135 6.67 -14.22 -7.41
N GLY A 136 6.54 -14.06 -6.10
CA GLY A 136 7.46 -14.65 -5.12
C GLY A 136 7.48 -16.18 -5.16
N ILE A 137 6.31 -16.80 -5.32
CA ILE A 137 6.18 -18.26 -5.45
C ILE A 137 6.86 -18.74 -6.74
N ILE A 138 6.60 -18.08 -7.87
CA ILE A 138 7.18 -18.44 -9.17
C ILE A 138 8.71 -18.30 -9.14
N LEU A 139 9.23 -17.24 -8.53
CA LEU A 139 10.69 -17.06 -8.38
C LEU A 139 11.30 -18.19 -7.56
N HIS A 140 10.65 -18.59 -6.46
CA HIS A 140 11.11 -19.70 -5.64
C HIS A 140 11.12 -21.03 -6.41
N GLU A 141 10.07 -21.33 -7.16
CA GLU A 141 10.02 -22.53 -8.01
C GLU A 141 11.11 -22.50 -9.09
N ASN A 142 11.37 -21.35 -9.69
CA ASN A 142 12.43 -21.19 -10.69
C ASN A 142 13.82 -21.50 -10.09
N ASP A 143 14.09 -21.04 -8.87
CA ASP A 143 15.34 -21.33 -8.17
C ASP A 143 15.50 -22.83 -7.89
N LEU A 144 14.45 -23.51 -7.42
CA LEU A 144 14.47 -24.96 -7.20
C LEU A 144 14.72 -25.74 -8.51
N LEU A 145 14.09 -25.33 -9.61
CA LEU A 145 14.30 -25.95 -10.92
C LEU A 145 15.73 -25.73 -11.42
N ARG A 146 16.29 -24.53 -11.24
CA ARG A 146 17.70 -24.24 -11.58
C ARG A 146 18.67 -25.09 -10.77
N ASP A 147 18.40 -25.30 -9.48
CA ASP A 147 19.20 -26.18 -8.63
C ASP A 147 19.12 -27.64 -9.09
N ARG A 148 17.93 -28.11 -9.46
CA ARG A 148 17.75 -29.46 -9.99
C ARG A 148 18.49 -29.68 -11.30
N ILE A 149 18.43 -28.70 -12.21
CA ILE A 149 19.18 -28.74 -13.48
C ILE A 149 20.67 -28.85 -13.20
N ARG A 150 21.22 -28.03 -12.29
CA ARG A 150 22.65 -28.10 -11.91
C ARG A 150 23.07 -29.48 -11.42
N VAL A 151 22.27 -30.10 -10.55
CA VAL A 151 22.56 -31.46 -10.04
C VAL A 151 22.56 -32.48 -11.18
N VAL A 152 21.54 -32.47 -12.03
CA VAL A 152 21.42 -33.41 -13.15
C VAL A 152 22.55 -33.23 -14.18
N GLU A 153 22.94 -31.99 -14.46
CA GLU A 153 24.08 -31.70 -15.33
C GLU A 153 25.40 -32.21 -14.73
N GLN A 154 25.59 -32.08 -13.41
CA GLN A 154 26.75 -32.61 -12.72
C GLN A 154 26.80 -34.15 -12.78
N GLU A 155 25.69 -34.82 -12.47
CA GLU A 155 25.57 -36.28 -12.55
C GLU A 155 25.85 -36.79 -13.97
N ASN A 156 25.26 -36.14 -14.98
CA ASN A 156 25.52 -36.44 -16.39
C ASN A 156 26.99 -36.22 -16.76
N GLY A 157 27.64 -35.18 -16.25
CA GLY A 157 29.07 -34.94 -16.46
C GLY A 157 29.93 -36.07 -15.89
N VAL A 158 29.63 -36.53 -14.68
CA VAL A 158 30.32 -37.66 -14.05
C VAL A 158 30.13 -38.94 -14.86
N LEU A 159 28.88 -39.27 -15.23
CA LEU A 159 28.59 -40.47 -16.02
C LEU A 159 29.28 -40.46 -17.38
N LYS A 160 29.27 -39.32 -18.08
CA LYS A 160 30.02 -39.15 -19.34
C LYS A 160 31.51 -39.38 -19.14
N SER A 161 32.11 -38.82 -18.10
CA SER A 161 33.54 -39.00 -17.80
C SER A 161 33.91 -40.46 -17.53
N LEU A 162 33.05 -41.19 -16.79
CA LEU A 162 33.22 -42.61 -16.52
C LEU A 162 33.14 -43.44 -17.80
N LEU A 163 32.15 -43.15 -18.66
CA LEU A 163 31.99 -43.86 -19.93
C LEU A 163 33.20 -43.63 -20.84
N THR A 164 33.67 -42.39 -20.98
CA THR A 164 34.88 -42.07 -21.76
C THR A 164 36.11 -42.80 -21.21
N LYS A 165 36.29 -42.82 -19.89
CA LYS A 165 37.39 -43.55 -19.25
C LYS A 165 37.34 -45.05 -19.55
N GLN A 166 36.16 -45.66 -19.50
CA GLN A 166 35.98 -47.08 -19.78
C GLN A 166 36.17 -47.41 -21.27
N SER A 167 35.70 -46.55 -22.18
CA SER A 167 36.00 -46.69 -23.62
C SER A 167 37.50 -46.61 -23.93
N LEU A 168 38.23 -45.73 -23.25
CA LEU A 168 39.69 -45.63 -23.40
C LEU A 168 40.42 -46.87 -22.85
N LEU A 169 39.98 -47.43 -21.73
CA LEU A 169 40.56 -48.66 -21.16
C LEU A 169 40.36 -49.87 -22.08
N ASN A 170 39.16 -50.04 -22.65
CA ASN A 170 38.85 -51.16 -23.53
C ASN A 170 39.60 -51.09 -24.88
N GLY A 171 39.90 -49.88 -25.39
CA GLY A 171 40.70 -49.70 -26.62
C GLY A 171 42.17 -50.10 -26.47
N ASN A 172 42.70 -50.00 -25.25
CA ASN A 172 44.11 -50.29 -24.95
C ASN A 172 44.37 -51.79 -24.74
N GLU A 173 43.37 -52.56 -24.27
CA GLU A 173 43.49 -54.01 -24.16
C GLU A 173 43.36 -54.71 -25.53
N SER A 174 42.62 -54.12 -26.47
CA SER A 174 42.42 -54.69 -27.81
C SER A 174 43.65 -54.54 -28.74
N THR A 175 44.67 -53.77 -28.34
CA THR A 175 45.90 -53.54 -29.13
C THR A 175 47.10 -54.37 -28.63
N LEU A 176 46.93 -55.18 -27.58
CA LEU A 176 48.01 -55.99 -26.98
C LEU A 176 47.94 -57.50 -27.27
N THR A 177 47.02 -57.95 -28.13
CA THR A 177 46.92 -59.34 -28.61
C THR A 177 47.21 -59.43 -30.09
#